data_AF-A0A521DYL8-F1
#
_entry.id   AF-A0A521DYL8-F1
#
_cell.length_a   1.000
_cell.length_b   1.000
_cell.length_c   1.000
_cell.angle_alpha   90.00
_cell.angle_beta   90.00
_cell.angle_gamma   90.00
#
_symmetry.space_group_name_H-M   'P 1'
#
loop_
_entity.id
_entity.type
_entity.pdbx_description
1 polymer ?
#
loop_
_entity_poly.entity_id
_entity_poly.type
_entity_poly.pdbx_seq_one_letter_code
_entity_poly.pdbx_strand_id
1 'polypeptide(L)' 'MRSTFSLEEVGKMLDMDASEVKKEIEDGHLTYSFDEGKKRVSLYDLEKYMGAEQTRKITQEFLRNENAE' A
#
# COMPACT_ATOMS: atom_id res chain seq x y z
N MET A 1 9.73 11.65 2.85
CA MET A 1 8.54 10.83 3.19
C MET A 1 8.62 9.57 2.36
N ARG A 2 8.39 8.40 2.98
CA ARG A 2 8.36 7.12 2.27
C ARG A 2 7.09 7.09 1.42
N SER A 3 7.24 7.04 0.10
CA SER A 3 6.12 7.18 -0.86
C SER A 3 5.78 5.87 -1.57
N THR A 4 6.46 4.78 -1.23
CA THR A 4 6.27 3.44 -1.79
C THR A 4 6.28 2.41 -0.66
N PHE A 5 5.40 1.42 -0.80
CA PHE A 5 5.12 0.38 0.20
C PHE A 5 5.21 -0.99 -0.45
N SER A 6 5.70 -1.97 0.31
CA SER A 6 5.72 -3.37 -0.11
C SER A 6 4.32 -3.95 -0.07
N LEU A 7 4.07 -5.06 -0.78
CA LEU A 7 2.75 -5.72 -0.76
C LEU A 7 2.31 -6.10 0.67
N GLU A 8 3.26 -6.49 1.52
CA GLU A 8 3.00 -6.81 2.93
C GLU A 8 2.63 -5.57 3.74
N GLU A 9 3.27 -4.43 3.47
CA GLU A 9 2.94 -3.15 4.13
C GLU A 9 1.56 -2.67 3.70
N VAL A 10 1.24 -2.77 2.41
CA VAL A 10 -0.11 -2.49 1.90
C VAL A 10 -1.14 -3.40 2.54
N GLY A 11 -0.87 -4.71 2.64
CA GLY A 11 -1.76 -5.64 3.31
C GLY A 11 -2.05 -5.21 4.75
N LYS A 12 -1.02 -4.87 5.52
CA LYS A 12 -1.17 -4.34 6.88
C LYS A 12 -1.96 -3.03 6.93
N MET A 13 -1.77 -2.13 5.97
CA MET A 13 -2.51 -0.86 5.92
C MET A 13 -4.00 -1.05 5.60
N LEU A 14 -4.33 -2.04 4.78
CA LEU A 14 -5.69 -2.35 4.35
C LEU A 14 -6.40 -3.34 5.28
N ASP A 15 -5.70 -3.88 6.28
CA ASP A 15 -6.15 -5.02 7.08
C ASP A 15 -6.51 -6.24 6.18
N MET A 16 -5.71 -6.46 5.14
CA MET A 16 -5.87 -7.53 4.15
C MET A 16 -4.61 -8.39 4.06
N ASP A 17 -4.76 -9.65 3.66
CA ASP A 17 -3.61 -10.52 3.43
C ASP A 17 -2.84 -10.07 2.17
N ALA A 18 -1.51 -10.24 2.16
CA ALA A 18 -0.68 -9.91 1.00
C ALA A 18 -1.12 -10.68 -0.27
N SER A 19 -1.73 -11.85 -0.09
CA SER A 19 -2.33 -12.65 -1.17
C SER A 19 -3.53 -11.95 -1.82
N GLU A 20 -4.33 -11.23 -1.04
CA GLU A 20 -5.47 -10.46 -1.57
C GLU A 20 -4.99 -9.19 -2.27
N VAL A 21 -4.01 -8.48 -1.71
CA VAL A 21 -3.37 -7.35 -2.39
C VAL A 21 -2.80 -7.77 -3.75
N LYS A 22 -2.20 -8.97 -3.82
CA LYS A 22 -1.71 -9.52 -5.08
C LYS A 22 -2.86 -9.82 -6.06
N LYS A 23 -3.99 -10.34 -5.59
CA LYS A 23 -5.17 -10.52 -6.44
C LYS A 23 -5.68 -9.21 -7.00
N GLU A 24 -5.78 -8.15 -6.19
CA GLU A 24 -6.21 -6.83 -6.66
C GLU A 24 -5.27 -6.25 -7.73
N ILE A 25 -3.99 -6.58 -7.66
CA ILE A 25 -3.00 -6.26 -8.70
C ILE A 25 -3.22 -7.09 -9.96
N GLU A 26 -3.50 -8.39 -9.82
CA GLU A 26 -3.76 -9.30 -10.95
C GLU A 26 -5.09 -8.98 -11.66
N ASP A 27 -6.10 -8.52 -10.91
CA ASP A 27 -7.39 -8.04 -11.43
C ASP A 27 -7.27 -6.68 -12.12
N GLY A 28 -6.18 -5.94 -11.85
CA GLY A 28 -5.90 -4.64 -12.43
C GLY A 28 -6.53 -3.46 -11.69
N HIS A 29 -7.07 -3.68 -10.49
CA HIS A 29 -7.59 -2.62 -9.62
C HIS A 29 -6.48 -1.82 -8.94
N LEU A 30 -5.39 -2.49 -8.55
CA LEU A 30 -4.26 -1.88 -7.88
C LEU A 30 -3.01 -1.91 -8.76
N THR A 31 -2.45 -0.74 -9.08
CA THR A 31 -1.17 -0.68 -9.79
C THR A 31 0.01 -0.89 -8.85
N TYR A 32 1.12 -1.37 -9.43
CA TYR A 32 2.39 -1.51 -8.74
C TYR A 32 3.52 -1.06 -9.65
N SER A 33 4.61 -0.65 -9.03
CA SER A 33 5.88 -0.34 -9.68
C SER A 33 6.93 -1.37 -9.27
N PHE A 34 7.88 -1.62 -10.17
CA PHE A 34 9.08 -2.38 -9.82
C PHE A 34 10.16 -1.41 -9.38
N ASP A 35 10.56 -1.51 -8.11
CA ASP A 35 11.64 -0.73 -7.51
C ASP A 35 12.70 -1.71 -7.00
N GLU A 36 13.90 -1.63 -7.54
CA GLU A 36 15.02 -2.55 -7.24
C GLU A 36 14.66 -4.05 -7.39
N GLY A 37 13.85 -4.39 -8.40
CA GLY A 37 13.40 -5.77 -8.65
C GLY A 37 12.34 -6.28 -7.69
N LYS A 38 11.81 -5.43 -6.80
CA LYS A 38 10.72 -5.74 -5.88
C LYS A 38 9.45 -5.01 -6.30
N LYS A 39 8.31 -5.69 -6.20
CA LYS A 39 6.99 -5.07 -6.41
C LYS A 39 6.69 -4.14 -5.24
N ARG A 40 6.50 -2.86 -5.55
CA ARG A 40 6.10 -1.83 -4.58
C ARG A 40 4.90 -1.09 -5.10
N VAL A 41 4.00 -0.72 -4.20
CA VAL A 41 2.82 0.07 -4.47
C VAL A 41 3.10 1.49 -4.01
N SER A 42 2.87 2.46 -4.88
CA SER A 42 3.08 3.86 -4.53
C SER A 42 1.90 4.39 -3.73
N LEU A 43 2.11 5.43 -2.93
CA LEU A 43 1.01 6.15 -2.29
C LEU A 43 -0.05 6.56 -3.32
N TYR A 44 0.39 7.06 -4.48
CA TYR A 44 -0.50 7.46 -5.58
C TYR A 44 -1.38 6.32 -6.10
N ASP A 45 -0.85 5.09 -6.17
CA ASP A 45 -1.60 3.92 -6.61
C ASP A 45 -2.68 3.56 -5.58
N LEU A 46 -2.35 3.63 -4.29
CA LEU A 46 -3.32 3.47 -3.21
C LEU A 46 -4.38 4.58 -3.22
N GLU A 47 -3.97 5.84 -3.41
CA GLU A 47 -4.90 6.98 -3.51
C GLU A 47 -5.88 6.81 -4.68
N LYS A 48 -5.46 6.19 -5.79
CA LYS A 48 -6.36 5.83 -6.89
C LYS A 48 -7.29 4.67 -6.56
N TYR A 49 -6.79 3.66 -5.85
CA TYR A 49 -7.56 2.46 -5.53
C TYR A 49 -8.71 2.74 -4.55
N MET A 50 -8.45 3.51 -3.49
CA MET A 50 -9.38 3.68 -2.38
C MET A 50 -9.63 5.14 -1.97
N GLY A 51 -9.00 6.09 -2.66
CA GLY A 51 -9.21 7.52 -2.46
C GLY A 51 -8.15 8.17 -1.57
N ALA A 52 -7.78 9.40 -1.91
CA ALA A 52 -6.71 10.15 -1.25
C ALA A 52 -6.93 10.34 0.27
N GLU A 53 -8.18 10.53 0.70
CA GLU A 53 -8.51 10.74 2.11
C GLU A 53 -8.32 9.48 2.95
N GLN A 54 -8.82 8.33 2.46
CA GLN A 54 -8.65 7.04 3.13
C GLN A 54 -7.19 6.64 3.16
N THR A 55 -6.49 6.71 2.02
CA THR A 55 -5.08 6.37 1.91
C THR A 55 -4.22 7.18 2.87
N ARG A 56 -4.42 8.50 2.95
CA ARG A 56 -3.68 9.33 3.92
C ARG A 56 -3.91 8.90 5.35
N LYS A 57 -5.16 8.60 5.71
CA LYS A 57 -5.50 8.17 7.07
C LYS A 57 -4.78 6.87 7.43
N ILE A 58 -4.92 5.83 6.62
CA ILE A 58 -4.29 4.52 6.88
C ILE A 58 -2.76 4.60 6.86
N THR A 59 -2.18 5.38 5.94
CA THR A 59 -0.72 5.54 5.87
C THR A 59 -0.20 6.32 7.07
N GLN A 60 -0.90 7.37 7.52
CA GLN A 60 -0.50 8.08 8.74
C GLN A 60 -0.64 7.21 9.99
N GLU A 61 -1.71 6.42 10.11
CA GLU A 61 -1.89 5.49 11.23
C GLU A 61 -0.79 4.42 11.22
N PHE A 62 -0.48 3.83 10.05
CA PHE A 62 0.60 2.87 9.88
C PHE A 62 1.97 3.44 10.28
N LEU A 63 2.34 4.61 9.74
CA LEU A 63 3.63 5.25 10.04
C LEU A 63 3.74 5.66 11.51
N ARG A 64 2.61 6.05 12.13
CA ARG A 64 2.55 6.38 13.55
C ARG A 64 2.72 5.14 14.43
N ASN A 65 2.12 4.01 14.04
CA ASN A 65 2.30 2.74 14.74
C ASN A 65 3.74 2.20 14.57
N GLU A 66 4.32 2.27 13.37
CA GLU A 66 5.71 1.85 13.14
C GLU A 66 6.75 2.71 13.89
N ASN A 67 6.49 4.00 14.13
CA ASN A 67 7.40 4.86 14.90
C ASN A 67 7.20 4.75 16.43
N ALA A 68 6.18 4.02 16.88
CA ALA A 68 5.86 3.88 18.30
C ALA A 68 6.59 2.68 18.97
N GLU A 69 7.36 1.90 18.21
CA GLU A 69 8.22 0.80 18.69
C GLU A 69 9.71 1.19 18.73
#